data_AF-A0A7S3PER5-F1
#
_entry.id   AF-A0A7S3PER5-F1
#
_cell.length_a   1.000
_cell.length_b   1.000
_cell.length_c   1.000
_cell.angle_alpha   90.00
_cell.angle_beta   90.00
_cell.angle_gamma   90.00
#
_symmetry.space_group_name_H-M   'P 1'
#
loop_
_entity.id
_entity.type
_entity.pdbx_description
1 polymer ?
#
loop_
_entity_poly.entity_id
_entity_poly.type
_entity_poly.pdbx_seq_one_letter_code
_entity_poly.pdbx_strand_id
1 'polypeptide(L)'
;LSGNDDGLKRFRQRTYETAHWDQVITGYKELERPTRFWNTENGTTLTKLQDLISRVCAEVLKVELQRQPDGQTVAWLPPHIIDLSEDGEIFPHVDSIKHSDQIVAGLSLLSPRVMKLREPKDAIADYSNEDAGIDMLLPPRSL
;
A
#
# COMPACT_ATOMS: atom_id res chain seq x y z
N LEU A 1 -21.46 17.18 -8.16
CA LEU A 1 -20.06 17.64 -7.96
C LEU A 1 -19.77 18.06 -6.50
N SER A 2 -20.30 17.38 -5.46
CA SER A 2 -20.12 17.84 -4.06
C SER A 2 -19.86 16.74 -3.00
N GLY A 3 -19.51 15.50 -3.41
CA GLY A 3 -19.36 14.38 -2.45
C GLY A 3 -17.94 14.04 -2.00
N ASN A 4 -16.89 14.74 -2.46
CA ASN A 4 -15.57 14.11 -2.60
C ASN A 4 -14.45 14.62 -1.67
N ASP A 5 -14.58 15.84 -1.15
CA ASP A 5 -13.60 16.46 -0.24
C ASP A 5 -13.88 16.08 1.23
N ASP A 6 -15.12 15.68 1.51
CA ASP A 6 -15.57 15.25 2.83
C ASP A 6 -14.82 13.99 3.31
N GLY A 7 -14.45 13.08 2.41
CA GLY A 7 -13.68 11.86 2.75
C GLY A 7 -12.27 12.15 3.27
N LEU A 8 -11.50 13.03 2.61
CA LEU A 8 -10.16 13.43 3.07
C LEU A 8 -10.23 14.29 4.33
N LYS A 9 -11.26 15.13 4.46
CA LYS A 9 -11.52 15.88 5.69
C LYS A 9 -11.80 14.94 6.86
N ARG A 10 -12.71 13.97 6.70
CA ARG A 10 -13.02 12.96 7.72
C ARG A 10 -11.79 12.12 8.07
N PHE A 11 -11.03 11.67 7.07
CA PHE A 11 -9.79 10.92 7.28
C PHE A 11 -8.82 11.66 8.21
N ARG A 12 -8.55 12.95 7.96
CA ARG A 12 -7.70 13.77 8.81
C ARG A 12 -8.22 13.93 10.24
N GLN A 13 -9.54 13.93 10.41
CA GLN A 13 -10.21 14.13 11.70
C GLN A 13 -10.39 12.83 12.50
N ARG A 14 -10.24 11.65 11.88
CA ARG A 14 -10.34 10.37 12.59
C ARG A 14 -9.26 10.28 13.67
N THR A 15 -9.57 9.60 14.76
CA THR A 15 -8.57 9.15 15.74
C THR A 15 -7.90 7.88 15.21
N TYR A 16 -6.68 7.60 15.67
CA TYR A 16 -6.00 6.35 15.34
C TYR A 16 -6.75 5.16 15.96
N GLU A 17 -6.90 4.10 15.18
CA GLU A 17 -7.55 2.85 15.58
C GLU A 17 -6.55 1.96 16.32
N THR A 18 -6.97 1.36 17.43
CA THR A 18 -6.08 0.59 18.31
C THR A 18 -5.83 -0.84 17.81
N ALA A 19 -6.71 -1.40 16.98
CA ALA A 19 -6.51 -2.70 16.32
C ALA A 19 -7.51 -2.90 15.17
N HIS A 20 -7.07 -3.52 14.07
CA HIS A 20 -7.92 -4.01 12.99
C HIS A 20 -8.54 -5.39 13.34
N TRP A 21 -9.57 -5.83 12.61
CA TRP A 21 -10.31 -7.06 12.92
C TRP A 21 -9.48 -8.35 12.74
N ASP A 22 -8.45 -8.32 11.90
CA ASP A 22 -7.45 -9.38 11.73
C ASP A 22 -6.18 -9.18 12.60
N GLN A 23 -6.16 -8.09 13.39
CA GLN A 23 -5.08 -7.71 14.31
C GLN A 23 -3.71 -7.48 13.66
N VAL A 24 -3.65 -7.22 12.35
CA VAL A 24 -2.35 -7.02 11.66
C VAL A 24 -1.84 -5.59 11.71
N ILE A 25 -2.65 -4.62 12.11
CA ILE A 25 -2.26 -3.21 12.15
C ILE A 25 -2.81 -2.50 13.38
N THR A 26 -1.98 -1.66 14.00
CA THR A 26 -2.29 -0.88 15.20
C THR A 26 -1.83 0.57 15.03
N GLY A 27 -2.50 1.49 15.73
CA GLY A 27 -2.16 2.91 15.70
C GLY A 27 -2.29 3.52 14.30
N TYR A 28 -3.38 3.22 13.58
CA TYR A 28 -3.52 3.59 12.17
C TYR A 28 -4.82 4.34 11.86
N LYS A 29 -4.83 5.04 10.73
CA LYS A 29 -6.04 5.52 10.04
C LYS A 29 -5.93 5.08 8.59
N GLU A 30 -7.05 4.72 8.01
CA GLU A 30 -7.07 4.31 6.60
C GLU A 30 -8.16 4.98 5.75
N LEU A 31 -7.89 5.05 4.46
CA LEU A 31 -8.82 5.50 3.44
C LEU A 31 -8.47 4.86 2.09
N GLU A 32 -9.44 4.23 1.44
CA GLU A 32 -9.35 3.95 0.01
C GLU A 32 -9.87 5.14 -0.81
N ARG A 33 -9.08 5.59 -1.80
CA ARG A 33 -9.48 6.71 -2.65
C ARG A 33 -9.18 6.45 -4.12
N PRO A 34 -10.21 6.20 -4.96
CA PRO A 34 -10.05 6.05 -6.41
C PRO A 34 -9.27 7.19 -7.07
N THR A 35 -8.37 6.88 -8.00
CA THR A 35 -7.46 7.84 -8.67
C THR A 35 -8.21 9.04 -9.27
N ARG A 36 -9.39 8.83 -9.85
CA ARG A 36 -10.24 9.89 -10.42
C ARG A 36 -10.71 10.97 -9.43
N PHE A 37 -10.58 10.72 -8.13
CA PHE A 37 -11.02 11.63 -7.08
C PHE A 37 -9.87 12.45 -6.48
N TRP A 38 -8.65 12.27 -6.95
CA TRP A 38 -7.51 13.11 -6.58
C TRP A 38 -7.53 14.41 -7.38
N ASN A 39 -6.87 15.44 -6.83
CA ASN A 39 -6.62 16.66 -7.61
C ASN A 39 -5.71 16.34 -8.80
N THR A 40 -5.63 17.24 -9.77
CA THR A 40 -4.90 17.02 -11.03
C THR A 40 -3.43 16.64 -10.80
N GLU A 41 -2.75 17.30 -9.87
CA GLU A 41 -1.32 17.07 -9.59
C GLU A 41 -1.07 15.67 -9.00
N ASN A 42 -1.81 15.30 -7.95
CA ASN A 42 -1.68 14.01 -7.29
C ASN A 42 -2.15 12.87 -8.22
N GLY A 43 -3.25 13.09 -8.94
CA GLY A 43 -3.74 12.11 -9.93
C GLY A 43 -2.71 11.85 -11.02
N THR A 44 -2.07 12.89 -11.55
CA THR A 44 -0.98 12.75 -12.54
C THR A 44 0.20 11.98 -11.98
N THR A 45 0.58 12.24 -10.72
CA THR A 45 1.69 11.54 -10.06
C THR A 45 1.37 10.06 -9.86
N LEU A 46 0.16 9.74 -9.39
CA LEU A 46 -0.29 8.35 -9.21
C LEU A 46 -0.31 7.59 -10.53
N THR A 47 -0.84 8.18 -11.60
CA THR A 47 -0.84 7.56 -12.93
C THR A 47 0.58 7.29 -13.41
N LYS A 48 1.51 8.23 -13.26
CA LYS A 48 2.92 8.03 -13.65
C LYS A 48 3.59 6.89 -12.86
N LEU A 49 3.32 6.77 -11.56
CA LEU A 49 3.82 5.68 -10.73
C LEU A 49 3.24 4.34 -11.19
N GLN A 50 1.93 4.28 -11.40
CA GLN A 50 1.22 3.09 -11.90
C GLN A 50 1.77 2.63 -13.26
N ASP A 51 2.05 3.57 -14.18
CA ASP A 51 2.63 3.27 -15.50
C ASP A 51 4.09 2.80 -15.39
N LEU A 52 4.87 3.39 -14.47
CA LEU A 52 6.24 2.96 -14.22
C LEU A 52 6.28 1.52 -13.68
N ILE A 53 5.47 1.23 -12.65
CA ILE A 53 5.43 -0.10 -12.03
C ILE A 53 4.95 -1.14 -13.05
N SER A 54 3.88 -0.84 -13.80
CA SER A 54 3.38 -1.75 -14.84
C SER A 54 4.46 -2.11 -15.87
N ARG A 55 5.26 -1.13 -16.31
CA ARG A 55 6.37 -1.35 -17.24
C ARG A 55 7.48 -2.17 -16.62
N VAL A 56 7.91 -1.86 -15.40
CA VAL A 56 8.95 -2.65 -14.71
C VAL A 56 8.50 -4.09 -14.53
N CYS A 57 7.25 -4.32 -14.11
CA CYS A 57 6.70 -5.65 -13.93
C CYS A 57 6.63 -6.44 -15.25
N ALA A 58 6.13 -5.83 -16.34
CA ALA A 58 6.03 -6.49 -17.64
C ALA A 58 7.40 -6.73 -18.31
N GLU A 59 8.27 -5.71 -18.30
CA GLU A 59 9.47 -5.69 -19.12
C GLU A 59 10.70 -6.24 -18.40
N VAL A 60 10.82 -5.99 -17.09
CA VAL A 60 11.97 -6.40 -16.28
C VAL A 60 11.68 -7.69 -15.53
N LEU A 61 10.58 -7.73 -14.78
CA LEU A 61 10.25 -8.88 -13.92
C LEU A 61 9.51 -10.00 -14.67
N LYS A 62 9.06 -9.74 -15.90
CA LYS A 62 8.30 -10.68 -16.75
C LYS A 62 7.06 -11.25 -16.04
N VAL A 63 6.41 -10.43 -15.22
CA VAL A 63 5.13 -10.76 -14.58
C VAL A 63 4.03 -10.69 -15.64
N GLU A 64 3.19 -11.73 -15.73
CA GLU A 64 2.05 -11.73 -16.65
C GLU A 64 0.94 -10.84 -16.09
N LEU A 65 0.82 -9.65 -16.69
CA LEU A 65 -0.17 -8.66 -16.29
C LEU A 65 -1.42 -8.83 -17.15
N GLN A 66 -2.60 -8.89 -16.52
CA GLN A 66 -3.87 -8.92 -17.23
C GLN A 66 -4.06 -7.61 -18.02
N ARG A 67 -3.89 -7.71 -19.34
CA ARG A 67 -4.10 -6.57 -20.24
C ARG A 67 -5.58 -6.27 -20.38
N GLN A 68 -5.95 -5.01 -20.20
CA GLN A 68 -7.29 -4.54 -20.54
C GLN A 68 -7.46 -4.44 -22.07
N PRO A 69 -8.71 -4.58 -22.58
CA PRO A 69 -9.00 -4.50 -24.01
C PRO A 69 -8.60 -3.18 -24.69
N ASP A 70 -8.43 -2.10 -23.92
CA ASP A 70 -8.03 -0.78 -24.39
C ASP A 70 -6.50 -0.60 -24.50
N GLY A 71 -5.73 -1.65 -24.21
CA GLY A 71 -4.27 -1.64 -24.24
C GLY A 71 -3.60 -1.19 -22.93
N GLN A 72 -4.37 -0.83 -21.89
CA GLN A 72 -3.80 -0.60 -20.56
C GLN A 72 -3.32 -1.93 -19.96
N THR A 73 -2.13 -1.92 -19.39
CA THR A 73 -1.44 -3.15 -18.98
C THR A 73 -1.92 -3.66 -17.62
N VAL A 74 -2.42 -2.80 -16.72
CA VAL A 74 -2.86 -3.18 -15.37
C VAL A 74 -4.03 -2.32 -14.91
N ALA A 75 -5.10 -2.95 -14.43
CA ALA A 75 -6.17 -2.27 -13.70
C ALA A 75 -5.81 -2.19 -12.22
N TRP A 76 -5.19 -1.09 -11.80
CA TRP A 76 -4.85 -0.88 -10.40
C TRP A 76 -6.10 -0.73 -9.53
N LEU A 77 -6.10 -1.38 -8.36
CA LEU A 77 -7.08 -1.12 -7.32
C LEU A 77 -7.00 0.35 -6.86
N PRO A 78 -8.09 0.92 -6.31
CA PRO A 78 -8.02 2.23 -5.68
C PRO A 78 -6.86 2.30 -4.68
N PRO A 79 -6.02 3.35 -4.74
CA PRO A 79 -4.96 3.52 -3.77
C PRO A 79 -5.50 3.47 -2.32
N HIS A 80 -4.92 2.58 -1.53
CA HIS A 80 -5.15 2.47 -0.10
C HIS A 80 -4.14 3.34 0.64
N ILE A 81 -4.64 4.26 1.46
CA ILE A 81 -3.84 5.21 2.22
C ILE A 81 -3.83 4.71 3.66
N ILE A 82 -2.64 4.49 4.20
CA ILE A 82 -2.43 4.15 5.61
C ILE A 82 -1.58 5.24 6.24
N ASP A 83 -2.14 5.90 7.24
CA ASP A 83 -1.45 6.85 8.13
C ASP A 83 -1.21 6.14 9.46
N LEU A 84 0.06 5.95 9.82
CA LEU A 84 0.49 5.34 11.08
C LEU A 84 0.86 6.44 12.07
N SER A 85 0.45 6.27 13.33
CA SER A 85 0.99 7.05 14.44
C SER A 85 2.48 6.74 14.65
N GLU A 86 3.15 7.53 15.50
CA GLU A 86 4.56 7.31 15.85
C GLU A 86 4.82 5.89 16.38
N ASP A 87 3.91 5.37 17.22
CA ASP A 87 3.96 3.99 17.76
C ASP A 87 3.11 2.99 16.94
N GLY A 88 2.63 3.38 15.76
CA GLY A 88 1.79 2.53 14.92
C GLY A 88 2.61 1.48 14.17
N GLU A 89 2.12 0.25 14.10
CA GLU A 89 2.85 -0.86 13.50
C GLU A 89 1.95 -1.71 12.60
N ILE A 90 2.55 -2.28 11.57
CA ILE A 90 1.95 -3.31 10.74
C ILE A 90 2.70 -4.62 11.04
N PHE A 91 2.02 -5.55 11.69
CA PHE A 91 2.52 -6.87 12.06
C PHE A 91 2.71 -7.78 10.84
N PRO A 92 3.49 -8.87 10.98
CA PRO A 92 3.67 -9.85 9.91
C PRO A 92 2.33 -10.37 9.38
N HIS A 93 2.11 -10.23 8.08
CA HIS A 93 0.92 -10.71 7.39
C HIS A 93 1.22 -10.93 5.91
N VAL A 94 0.30 -11.60 5.23
CA VAL A 94 0.26 -11.72 3.77
C VAL A 94 -1.05 -11.12 3.31
N ASP A 95 -1.00 -10.15 2.39
CA ASP A 95 -2.20 -9.55 1.82
C ASP A 95 -3.13 -10.63 1.26
N SER A 96 -4.43 -10.44 1.48
CA SER A 96 -5.42 -11.38 0.96
C SER A 96 -5.50 -11.29 -0.56
N ILE A 97 -5.48 -12.43 -1.24
CA ILE A 97 -5.70 -12.55 -2.71
C ILE A 97 -7.05 -11.92 -3.16
N LYS A 98 -7.99 -11.69 -2.23
CA LYS A 98 -9.25 -10.98 -2.52
C LYS A 98 -9.07 -9.47 -2.67
N HIS A 99 -8.02 -8.91 -2.08
CA HIS A 99 -7.76 -7.48 -1.96
C HIS A 99 -6.39 -7.08 -2.56
N SER A 100 -5.57 -8.04 -2.95
CA SER A 100 -4.33 -7.86 -3.69
C SER A 100 -4.21 -8.91 -4.81
N ASP A 101 -3.40 -8.61 -5.81
CA ASP A 101 -3.03 -9.56 -6.87
C ASP A 101 -1.49 -9.77 -6.81
N GLN A 102 -0.88 -10.16 -7.92
CA GLN A 102 0.55 -10.48 -8.01
C GLN A 102 1.50 -9.35 -7.61
N ILE A 103 1.06 -8.08 -7.58
CA ILE A 103 1.90 -6.92 -7.34
C ILE A 103 1.29 -6.01 -6.28
N VAL A 104 2.11 -5.70 -5.27
CA VAL A 104 1.88 -4.64 -4.28
C VAL A 104 2.99 -3.62 -4.42
N ALA A 105 2.63 -2.34 -4.49
CA ALA A 105 3.59 -1.24 -4.59
C ALA A 105 3.23 -0.16 -3.57
N GLY A 106 4.20 0.23 -2.73
CA GLY A 106 3.99 1.13 -1.61
C GLY A 106 4.81 2.41 -1.72
N LEU A 107 4.15 3.57 -1.76
CA LEU A 107 4.83 4.87 -1.70
C LEU A 107 4.96 5.32 -0.23
N SER A 108 6.20 5.43 0.26
CA SER A 108 6.48 5.95 1.61
C SER A 108 6.61 7.47 1.58
N LEU A 109 6.08 8.18 2.60
CA LEU A 109 5.95 9.64 2.57
C LEU A 109 6.58 10.37 3.75
N LEU A 110 6.00 10.30 4.95
CA LEU A 110 6.29 11.26 6.02
C LEU A 110 7.57 10.95 6.80
N SER A 111 7.69 9.71 7.28
CA SER A 111 8.80 9.24 8.12
C SER A 111 9.41 7.97 7.53
N PRO A 112 10.71 7.73 7.77
CA PRO A 112 11.35 6.49 7.37
C PRO A 112 10.79 5.31 8.16
N ARG A 113 10.73 4.14 7.53
CA ARG A 113 10.30 2.87 8.15
C ARG A 113 11.14 1.71 7.63
N VAL A 114 11.08 0.57 8.31
CA VAL A 114 11.70 -0.67 7.83
C VAL A 114 10.60 -1.67 7.50
N MET A 115 10.59 -2.17 6.26
CA MET A 115 9.77 -3.31 5.88
C MET A 115 10.60 -4.58 5.96
N LYS A 116 10.11 -5.57 6.70
CA LYS A 116 10.78 -6.86 6.90
C LYS A 116 10.01 -7.92 6.13
N LEU A 117 10.64 -8.49 5.11
CA LEU A 117 10.10 -9.61 4.35
C LEU A 117 10.71 -10.90 4.88
N ARG A 118 9.85 -11.84 5.28
CA ARG A 118 10.20 -13.15 5.85
C ARG A 118 9.34 -14.22 5.20
N GLU A 119 9.77 -15.48 5.28
CA GLU A 119 8.89 -16.58 4.89
C GLU A 119 7.67 -16.67 5.80
N PRO A 120 6.48 -17.00 5.28
CA PRO A 120 5.25 -17.07 6.07
C PRO A 120 5.34 -18.10 7.20
N LYS A 121 4.86 -17.72 8.38
CA LYS A 121 4.65 -18.59 9.56
C LYS A 121 3.20 -18.55 10.00
N ASP A 122 2.78 -19.60 10.72
CA ASP A 122 1.39 -19.78 11.16
C ASP A 122 0.99 -18.77 12.25
N ALA A 123 1.89 -18.40 13.15
CA ALA A 123 1.62 -17.43 14.22
C ALA A 123 2.64 -16.28 14.24
N ILE A 124 2.15 -15.06 14.58
CA ILE A 124 2.99 -13.86 14.75
C ILE A 124 4.08 -14.11 15.81
N ALA A 125 3.78 -14.87 16.86
CA ALA A 125 4.71 -15.19 17.93
C ALA A 125 5.91 -16.04 17.48
N ASP A 126 5.82 -16.69 16.31
CA ASP A 126 6.89 -17.54 15.80
C ASP A 126 7.96 -16.75 15.04
N TYR A 127 7.71 -15.47 14.73
CA TYR A 127 8.69 -14.62 14.06
C TYR A 127 9.79 -14.15 15.03
N SER A 128 11.01 -14.11 14.52
CA SER A 128 12.21 -13.63 15.21
C SER A 128 12.98 -12.66 14.31
N ASN A 129 13.71 -11.73 14.92
CA ASN A 129 14.63 -10.86 14.18
C ASN A 129 15.79 -11.63 13.52
N GLU A 130 16.04 -12.87 13.95
CA GLU A 130 17.06 -13.75 13.38
C GLU A 130 16.56 -14.53 12.16
N ASP A 131 15.26 -14.47 11.86
CA ASP A 131 14.70 -15.14 10.69
C ASP A 131 15.36 -14.61 9.40
N ALA A 132 15.74 -15.54 8.53
CA ALA A 132 16.27 -15.20 7.22
C ALA A 132 15.25 -14.39 6.41
N GLY A 133 15.73 -13.34 5.74
CA GLY A 133 14.89 -12.50 4.91
C GLY A 133 15.56 -11.20 4.48
N ILE A 134 14.74 -10.24 4.09
CA ILE A 134 15.18 -8.94 3.57
C ILE A 134 14.61 -7.84 4.45
N ASP A 135 15.47 -6.92 4.87
CA ASP A 135 15.09 -5.69 5.55
C ASP A 135 15.28 -4.52 4.60
N MET A 136 14.18 -3.83 4.29
CA MET A 136 14.16 -2.70 3.38
C MET A 136 13.96 -1.41 4.17
N LEU A 137 14.95 -0.52 4.12
CA LEU A 137 14.76 0.86 4.58
C LEU A 137 13.90 1.60 3.55
N LEU A 138 12.75 2.09 3.99
CA LEU A 138 11.81 2.86 3.19
C LEU A 138 11.82 4.33 3.67
N PRO A 139 12.72 5.17 3.13
CA PRO A 139 12.73 6.59 3.46
C PRO A 139 11.52 7.32 2.88
N PRO A 140 11.23 8.55 3.35
CA PRO A 140 10.33 9.47 2.66
C PRO A 140 10.59 9.52 1.15
N ARG A 141 9.50 9.40 0.37
CA ARG A 141 9.47 9.43 -1.11
C ARG A 141 10.15 8.23 -1.78
N SER A 142 10.24 7.08 -1.10
CA SER A 142 10.61 5.81 -1.73
C SER A 142 9.39 5.06 -2.26
N LEU A 143 9.59 4.34 -3.36
CA LEU A 143 8.67 3.37 -3.94
C LEU A 143 9.26 1.96 -3.80
#